data_AF-A0A1C6HYN3-F1
#
_entry.id   AF-A0A1C6HYN3-F1
#
_cell.length_a   1.000
_cell.length_b   1.000
_cell.length_c   1.000
_cell.angle_alpha   90.00
_cell.angle_beta   90.00
_cell.angle_gamma   90.00
#
_symmetry.space_group_name_H-M   'P 1'
#
loop_
_entity.id
_entity.type
_entity.pdbx_description
1 polymer ?
#
loop_
_entity_poly.entity_id
_entity_poly.type
_entity_poly.pdbx_seq_one_letter_code
_entity_poly.pdbx_strand_id
1 'polypeptide(L)' 'MEHSKNYSKVKLWYSMKMWNETRVRNAVKMGWITKEEFAEITGKDYE' A
#
# COMPACT_ATOMS: atom_id res chain seq x y z
N MET A 1 4.96 4.42 -14.30
CA MET A 1 5.25 5.15 -13.05
C MET A 1 6.32 4.36 -12.32
N GLU A 2 7.27 5.03 -11.70
CA GLU A 2 8.23 4.37 -10.82
C GLU A 2 7.57 4.20 -9.45
N HIS A 3 7.59 2.97 -8.94
CA HIS A 3 6.99 2.67 -7.65
C HIS A 3 7.86 3.16 -6.49
N SER A 4 7.23 3.49 -5.37
CA SER A 4 7.92 3.76 -4.11
C SER A 4 8.80 2.58 -3.73
N LYS A 5 9.94 2.86 -3.10
CA LYS A 5 10.91 1.85 -2.65
C LYS A 5 10.28 0.68 -1.87
N ASN A 6 9.20 0.94 -1.12
CA ASN A 6 8.51 -0.08 -0.31
C ASN A 6 7.27 -0.71 -0.97
N TYR A 7 6.88 -0.30 -2.18
CA TYR A 7 5.67 -0.78 -2.86
C TYR A 7 5.58 -2.30 -2.90
N SER A 8 6.60 -2.98 -3.45
CA SER A 8 6.59 -4.44 -3.60
C SER A 8 6.46 -5.18 -2.27
N LYS A 9 7.06 -4.63 -1.20
CA LYS A 9 6.97 -5.17 0.15
C LYS A 9 5.56 -5.04 0.71
N VAL A 10 4.95 -3.86 0.58
CA VAL A 10 3.58 -3.62 1.06
C VAL A 10 2.58 -4.47 0.28
N LYS A 11 2.73 -4.54 -1.05
CA LYS A 11 1.91 -5.40 -1.92
C LYS A 11 1.98 -6.87 -1.53
N LEU A 12 3.19 -7.40 -1.32
CA LEU A 12 3.39 -8.78 -0.90
C LEU A 12 2.73 -9.07 0.46
N TRP A 13 2.92 -8.20 1.45
CA TRP A 13 2.32 -8.42 2.76
C TRP A 13 0.79 -8.31 2.76
N TYR A 14 0.23 -7.44 1.92
CA TYR A 14 -1.22 -7.35 1.74
C TYR A 14 -1.77 -8.58 0.99
N SER A 15 -1.11 -9.04 -0.08
CA SER A 15 -1.54 -10.21 -0.85
C SER A 15 -1.49 -11.49 -0.02
N MET A 16 -0.48 -11.63 0.84
CA MET A 16 -0.37 -12.73 1.81
C MET A 16 -1.33 -12.62 3.00
N LYS A 17 -2.20 -11.59 3.04
CA LYS A 17 -3.11 -11.29 4.16
C LYS A 17 -2.42 -11.09 5.51
N MET A 18 -1.11 -10.85 5.51
CA MET A 18 -0.33 -10.51 6.71
C MET A 18 -0.63 -9.08 7.17
N TRP A 19 -0.97 -8.20 6.22
CA TRP A 19 -1.39 -6.83 6.47
C TRP A 19 -2.85 -6.66 6.07
N ASN A 20 -3.63 -6.00 6.92
CA ASN A 20 -4.97 -5.54 6.59
C ASN A 20 -4.90 -4.15 5.91
N GLU A 21 -6.03 -3.73 5.34
CA GLU A 21 -6.14 -2.44 4.65
C GLU A 21 -5.71 -1.25 5.53
N THR A 22 -6.11 -1.23 6.80
CA THR A 22 -5.72 -0.18 7.76
C THR A 22 -4.20 -0.01 7.83
N ARG A 23 -3.46 -1.12 7.80
CA ARG A 23 -2.01 -1.09 7.82
C ARG A 23 -1.40 -0.58 6.51
N VAL A 24 -2.01 -0.90 5.36
CA VAL A 24 -1.63 -0.31 4.06
C VAL A 24 -1.93 1.20 4.05
N ARG A 25 -3.06 1.64 4.63
CA ARG A 25 -3.40 3.06 4.77
C ARG A 25 -2.37 3.81 5.62
N ASN A 26 -1.89 3.18 6.70
CA ASN A 26 -0.81 3.74 7.51
C ASN A 26 0.53 3.82 6.75
N ALA A 27 0.81 2.91 5.82
CA ALA A 27 2.01 2.99 4.98
C ALA A 27 2.01 4.27 4.11
N VAL A 28 0.84 4.72 3.66
CA VAL A 28 0.70 6.02 2.98
C VAL A 28 1.00 7.17 3.95
N LYS A 29 0.44 7.16 5.17
CA LYS A 29 0.71 8.19 6.20
C LYS A 29 2.18 8.29 6.59
N MET A 30 2.90 7.17 6.55
CA MET A 30 4.34 7.09 6.84
C MET A 30 5.22 7.38 5.62
N GLY A 31 4.64 7.69 4.45
CA GLY A 31 5.36 7.99 3.21
C GLY A 31 6.07 6.78 2.59
N TRP A 32 5.64 5.56 2.89
CA TRP A 32 6.23 4.34 2.32
C TRP A 32 5.72 4.03 0.92
N ILE A 33 4.48 4.42 0.66
CA ILE A 33 3.78 4.30 -0.62
C ILE A 33 2.90 5.54 -0.83
N THR A 34 2.46 5.78 -2.06
CA THR A 34 1.54 6.87 -2.38
C THR A 34 0.07 6.47 -2.24
N LYS A 35 -0.84 7.43 -2.38
CA LYS A 35 -2.29 7.18 -2.38
C LYS A 35 -2.71 6.32 -3.58
N GLU A 36 -2.09 6.55 -4.73
CA GLU A 36 -2.31 5.80 -5.97
C GLU A 36 -1.85 4.35 -5.80
N GLU A 37 -0.69 4.15 -5.15
CA GLU A 37 -0.18 2.82 -4.85
C GLU A 37 -1.05 2.07 -3.84
N PHE A 38 -1.65 2.76 -2.86
CA PHE A 38 -2.66 2.15 -2.00
C PHE A 38 -3.85 1.63 -2.81
N ALA A 39 -4.34 2.43 -3.77
CA ALA A 39 -5.45 2.02 -4.62
C ALA A 39 -5.07 0.82 -5.51
N GLU A 40 -3.84 0.79 -6.02
CA GLU A 40 -3.36 -0.35 -6.81
C GLU A 40 -3.19 -1.63 -5.96
N ILE A 41 -2.72 -1.51 -4.72
CA ILE A 41 -2.52 -2.66 -3.81
C ILE A 41 -3.85 -3.21 -3.30
N THR A 42 -4.79 -2.33 -2.96
CA THR A 42 -6.02 -2.71 -2.24
C THR A 42 -7.27 -2.76 -3.12
N GLY A 43 -7.23 -2.16 -4.31
CA GLY A 43 -8.39 -1.99 -5.18
C GLY A 43 -9.41 -0.97 -4.65
N LYS A 44 -9.02 -0.09 -3.71
CA LYS A 44 -9.90 0.88 -3.06
C LYS A 44 -9.28 2.27 -3.05
N ASP A 45 -10.12 3.29 -3.11
CA ASP A 45 -9.66 4.67 -3.03
C ASP A 45 -9.11 5.02 -1.63
N TYR A 46 -8.08 5.86 -1.63
CA TYR A 46 -7.50 6.40 -0.41
C TYR A 46 -8.26 7.65 0.03
N GLU A 47 -9.34 7.45 0.79
CA GLU A 47 -10.04 8.53 1.53
C GLU A 47 -9.38 8.94 2.86
#